data_AF-A0A7C3TY76-F1
#
_entry.id   AF-A0A7C3TY76-F1
#
_cell.length_a   1.000
_cell.length_b   1.000
_cell.length_c   1.000
_cell.angle_alpha   90.00
_cell.angle_beta   90.00
_cell.angle_gamma   90.00
#
_symmetry.space_group_name_H-M   'P 1'
#
loop_
_entity.id
_entity.type
_entity.pdbx_description
1 polymer ?
#
loop_
_entity_poly.entity_id
_entity_poly.type
_entity_poly.pdbx_seq_one_letter_code
_entity_poly.pdbx_strand_id
1 'polypeptide(L)'
;MERFLHRIPKIGISFLVLTLMVTWFVARASPQAERLRVVLDVDYPPFTHIDEKGNFVGISVDFWKRFEEKTGVQVALVPMEWNTAHQVMLRKEAEVIDTIF
;
A
#
# COMPACT_ATOMS: atom_id res chain seq x y z
N MET A 1 62.32 12.24 -3.07
CA MET A 1 61.39 11.17 -2.62
C MET A 1 59.96 11.70 -2.60
N GLU A 2 59.39 12.13 -3.74
CA GLU A 2 58.15 12.95 -3.76
C GLU A 2 57.33 12.81 -5.07
N ARG A 3 57.26 11.63 -5.71
CA ARG A 3 56.46 11.45 -6.95
C ARG A 3 55.84 10.05 -7.10
N PHE A 4 55.06 9.62 -6.11
CA PHE A 4 54.35 8.32 -6.19
C PHE A 4 52.90 8.36 -5.66
N LEU A 5 52.16 9.46 -5.87
CA LEU A 5 50.81 9.60 -5.28
C LEU A 5 49.62 9.80 -6.21
N HIS A 6 49.75 9.85 -7.55
CA HIS A 6 48.55 10.08 -8.37
C HIS A 6 48.45 9.20 -9.61
N ARG A 7 47.91 7.99 -9.41
CA ARG A 7 47.15 7.29 -10.46
C ARG A 7 46.16 6.32 -9.83
N ILE A 8 45.09 6.87 -9.24
CA ILE A 8 43.91 6.05 -8.99
C ILE A 8 43.40 5.59 -10.36
N PRO A 9 43.27 4.28 -10.63
CA PRO A 9 42.78 3.81 -11.92
C PRO A 9 41.36 4.32 -12.12
N LYS A 10 41.13 5.10 -13.19
CA LYS A 10 39.81 5.67 -13.53
C LYS A 10 38.70 4.61 -13.60
N ILE A 11 39.09 3.37 -13.92
CA ILE A 11 38.22 2.18 -13.95
C ILE A 11 37.67 1.85 -12.55
N GLY A 12 38.47 1.96 -11.49
CA GLY A 12 38.04 1.71 -10.12
C GLY A 12 37.08 2.80 -9.60
N ILE A 13 37.30 4.06 -9.99
CA ILE A 13 36.39 5.16 -9.65
C ILE A 13 35.05 4.99 -10.37
N SER A 14 35.06 4.64 -11.66
CA SER A 14 33.83 4.46 -12.41
C SER A 14 33.01 3.26 -11.91
N PHE A 15 33.68 2.18 -11.50
CA PHE A 15 33.02 1.04 -10.86
C PHE A 15 32.42 1.43 -9.51
N LEU A 16 33.17 2.16 -8.67
CA LEU A 16 32.69 2.67 -7.39
C LEU A 16 31.48 3.58 -7.55
N VAL A 17 31.51 4.52 -8.51
CA VAL A 17 30.39 5.43 -8.81
C VAL A 17 29.17 4.64 -9.30
N LEU A 18 29.37 3.64 -10.15
CA LEU A 18 28.28 2.77 -10.61
C LEU A 18 27.67 1.97 -9.46
N THR A 19 28.49 1.37 -8.60
CA THR A 19 28.03 0.65 -7.42
C THR A 19 27.27 1.58 -6.47
N LEU A 20 27.78 2.79 -6.23
CA LEU A 20 27.11 3.78 -5.40
C LEU A 20 25.77 4.21 -6.00
N MET A 21 25.68 4.42 -7.32
CA MET A 21 24.41 4.72 -7.99
C MET A 21 23.40 3.59 -7.88
N VAL A 22 23.82 2.34 -8.09
CA VAL A 22 22.93 1.17 -8.00
C VAL A 22 22.41 1.02 -6.57
N THR A 23 23.27 1.14 -5.56
CA THR A 23 22.85 1.08 -4.15
C THR A 23 21.88 2.22 -3.81
N TRP A 24 22.10 3.42 -4.34
CA TRP A 24 21.21 4.56 -4.14
C TRP A 24 19.82 4.33 -4.77
N PHE A 25 19.78 3.69 -5.93
CA PHE A 25 18.54 3.39 -6.64
C PHE A 25 17.74 2.27 -5.96
N VAL A 26 18.42 1.20 -5.54
CA VAL A 26 17.80 0.10 -4.77
C VAL A 26 17.28 0.59 -3.42
N ALA A 27 18.00 1.47 -2.73
CA ALA A 27 17.55 2.04 -1.46
C ALA A 27 16.28 2.90 -1.61
N ARG A 28 16.04 3.48 -2.79
CA ARG A 28 14.81 4.23 -3.10
C ARG A 28 13.67 3.39 -3.63
N ALA A 29 13.92 2.17 -4.07
CA ALA A 29 12.89 1.21 -4.43
C ALA A 29 12.26 0.64 -3.15
N SER A 30 11.62 1.49 -2.36
CA SER A 30 10.60 1.04 -1.42
C SER A 30 9.39 0.67 -2.28
N PRO A 31 8.87 -0.56 -2.24
CA PRO A 31 7.54 -0.83 -2.77
C PRO A 31 6.63 0.17 -2.08
N GLN A 32 6.04 1.11 -2.82
CA GLN A 32 4.92 1.88 -2.29
C GLN A 32 3.94 0.82 -1.82
N ALA A 33 3.72 0.72 -0.51
CA ALA A 33 2.81 -0.28 0.03
C ALA A 33 1.43 0.06 -0.54
N GLU A 34 1.04 -0.66 -1.57
CA GLU A 34 -0.26 -0.52 -2.19
C GLU A 34 -1.27 -0.97 -1.14
N ARG A 35 -2.13 -0.04 -0.70
CA ARG A 35 -3.15 -0.38 0.29
C ARG A 35 -4.17 -1.28 -0.37
N LEU A 36 -4.50 -2.38 0.28
CA LEU A 36 -5.58 -3.28 -0.15
C LEU A 36 -6.90 -2.52 -0.09
N ARG A 37 -7.52 -2.22 -1.24
CA ARG A 37 -8.82 -1.57 -1.30
C ARG A 37 -9.89 -2.61 -1.08
N VAL A 38 -10.61 -2.44 0.02
CA VAL A 38 -11.74 -3.28 0.39
C VAL A 38 -12.99 -2.44 0.22
N VAL A 39 -13.86 -2.84 -0.70
CA VAL A 39 -15.17 -2.20 -0.88
C VAL A 39 -16.22 -2.87 0.00
N LEU A 40 -17.09 -2.07 0.59
CA LEU A 40 -18.12 -2.51 1.51
C LEU A 40 -19.40 -1.71 1.27
N ASP A 41 -20.54 -2.32 1.54
CA ASP A 41 -21.81 -1.60 1.58
C ASP A 41 -21.79 -0.54 2.67
N VAL A 42 -22.28 0.66 2.37
CA VAL A 42 -22.30 1.79 3.29
C VAL A 42 -23.44 1.68 4.33
N ASP A 43 -24.50 0.93 4.02
CA ASP A 43 -25.72 0.87 4.85
C ASP A 43 -26.19 -0.59 5.07
N TYR A 44 -25.39 -1.36 5.80
CA TYR A 44 -25.67 -2.75 6.13
C TYR A 44 -25.42 -3.07 7.62
N PRO A 45 -26.21 -2.51 8.55
CA PRO A 45 -26.07 -2.80 9.97
C PRO A 45 -26.36 -4.28 10.28
N PRO A 46 -25.68 -4.88 11.28
CA PRO A 46 -24.69 -4.28 12.19
C PRO A 46 -23.24 -4.31 11.64
N PHE A 47 -23.03 -4.74 10.40
CA PHE A 47 -21.70 -4.98 9.84
C PHE A 47 -21.00 -3.70 9.40
N THR A 48 -21.74 -2.82 8.71
CA THR A 48 -21.28 -1.54 8.22
C THR A 48 -22.42 -0.53 8.22
N HIS A 49 -22.20 0.67 8.76
CA HIS A 49 -23.15 1.78 8.68
C HIS A 49 -22.45 3.10 9.00
N ILE A 50 -23.12 4.21 8.71
CA ILE A 50 -22.71 5.53 9.16
C ILE A 50 -23.40 5.81 10.51
N ASP A 51 -22.62 6.10 11.56
CA ASP A 51 -23.16 6.44 12.88
C ASP A 51 -23.74 7.87 12.91
N GLU A 52 -24.36 8.24 14.04
CA GLU A 52 -24.94 9.58 14.26
C GLU A 52 -23.91 10.72 14.14
N LYS A 53 -22.61 10.41 14.21
CA LYS A 53 -21.51 11.36 14.12
C LYS A 53 -20.90 11.41 12.71
N GLY A 54 -21.42 10.63 11.76
CA GLY A 54 -20.94 10.56 10.38
C GLY A 54 -19.76 9.61 10.17
N ASN A 55 -19.42 8.74 11.13
CA ASN A 55 -18.32 7.80 11.01
C ASN A 55 -18.78 6.48 10.38
N PHE A 56 -17.96 5.92 9.49
CA PHE A 56 -18.17 4.57 8.99
C PHE A 56 -17.70 3.53 10.03
N VAL A 57 -18.65 2.77 10.58
CA VAL A 57 -18.45 1.86 11.71
C VAL A 57 -19.17 0.53 11.49
N GLY A 58 -18.85 -0.45 12.34
CA GLY A 58 -19.52 -1.75 12.39
C GLY A 58 -18.54 -2.91 12.54
N ILE A 59 -19.08 -4.13 12.61
CA ILE A 59 -18.30 -5.36 12.85
C ILE A 59 -17.22 -5.54 11.79
N SER A 60 -17.55 -5.32 10.51
CA SER A 60 -16.62 -5.46 9.40
C SER A 60 -15.51 -4.42 9.45
N VAL A 61 -15.84 -3.17 9.81
CA VAL A 61 -14.85 -2.09 9.96
C VAL A 61 -13.82 -2.47 11.03
N ASP A 62 -14.27 -2.97 12.18
CA ASP A 62 -13.39 -3.39 13.26
C ASP A 62 -12.58 -4.64 12.91
N PHE A 63 -13.16 -5.57 12.14
CA PHE A 63 -12.45 -6.74 11.64
C PHE A 63 -11.26 -6.33 10.77
N TRP A 64 -11.47 -5.44 9.80
CA TRP A 64 -10.41 -5.01 8.88
C TRP A 64 -9.32 -4.18 9.55
N LYS A 65 -9.67 -3.35 10.54
CA LYS A 65 -8.68 -2.68 11.39
C LYS A 65 -7.78 -3.69 12.10
N ARG A 66 -8.37 -4.73 12.69
CA ARG A 66 -7.61 -5.79 13.37
C ARG A 66 -6.79 -6.64 12.40
N PHE A 67 -7.28 -6.85 11.19
CA PHE A 67 -6.54 -7.51 10.12
C PHE A 67 -5.27 -6.72 9.79
N GLU A 68 -5.40 -5.41 9.56
CA GLU A 68 -4.26 -4.51 9.32
C GLU A 68 -3.26 -4.55 10.48
N GLU A 69 -3.73 -4.42 11.73
CA GLU A 69 -2.88 -4.48 12.93
C GLU A 69 -2.09 -5.80 13.06
N LYS A 70 -2.72 -6.93 12.73
CA LYS A 70 -2.10 -8.25 12.91
C LYS A 70 -1.19 -8.67 11.76
N THR A 71 -1.49 -8.23 10.54
CA THR A 71 -0.78 -8.68 9.33
C THR A 71 0.24 -7.66 8.84
N GLY A 72 0.09 -6.38 9.20
CA GLY A 72 0.85 -5.28 8.62
C GLY A 72 0.45 -4.95 7.19
N VAL A 73 -0.57 -5.61 6.63
CA VAL A 73 -1.12 -5.27 5.30
C VAL A 73 -1.97 -4.02 5.47
N GLN A 74 -1.60 -2.93 4.80
CA GLN A 74 -2.38 -1.70 4.86
C GLN A 74 -3.71 -1.87 4.14
N VAL A 75 -4.80 -1.42 4.76
CA VAL A 75 -6.15 -1.54 4.22
C VAL A 75 -6.76 -0.16 4.00
N ALA A 76 -7.40 0.01 2.84
CA ALA A 76 -8.25 1.16 2.56
C ALA A 76 -9.71 0.68 2.46
N LEU A 77 -10.51 0.97 3.49
CA LEU A 77 -11.94 0.72 3.48
C LEU A 77 -12.64 1.79 2.65
N VAL A 78 -13.41 1.36 1.66
CA VAL A 78 -14.14 2.24 0.73
C VAL A 78 -15.64 1.97 0.86
N PRO A 79 -16.36 2.70 1.73
CA PRO A 79 -17.80 2.59 1.84
C PRO A 79 -18.49 3.11 0.58
N MET A 80 -19.45 2.37 0.04
CA MET A 80 -20.25 2.78 -1.12
C MET A 80 -21.57 2.03 -1.18
N GLU A 81 -22.50 2.51 -2.02
CA GLU A 81 -23.73 1.77 -2.34
C GLU A 81 -23.42 0.38 -2.89
N TRP A 82 -24.19 -0.62 -2.47
CA TRP A 82 -23.98 -2.03 -2.82
C TRP A 82 -23.80 -2.29 -4.32
N ASN A 83 -24.71 -1.76 -5.15
CA ASN A 83 -24.62 -1.91 -6.59
C ASN A 83 -23.32 -1.31 -7.16
N THR A 84 -22.80 -0.25 -6.54
CA THR A 84 -21.53 0.35 -6.96
C THR A 84 -20.35 -0.56 -6.62
N ALA A 85 -20.37 -1.20 -5.44
CA ALA A 85 -19.33 -2.15 -5.02
C ALA A 85 -19.17 -3.29 -6.03
N HIS A 86 -20.28 -3.89 -6.49
CA HIS A 86 -20.27 -4.89 -7.57
C HIS A 86 -19.61 -4.37 -8.84
N GLN A 87 -19.96 -3.16 -9.28
CA GLN A 87 -19.44 -2.60 -10.51
C GLN A 87 -17.94 -2.29 -10.39
N VAL A 88 -17.47 -1.81 -9.24
CA VAL A 88 -16.05 -1.59 -8.93
C VAL A 88 -15.27 -2.90 -9.00
N MET A 89 -15.81 -3.98 -8.43
CA MET A 89 -15.19 -5.31 -8.51
C MET A 89 -15.13 -5.84 -9.95
N LEU A 90 -16.22 -5.70 -10.73
CA LEU A 90 -16.25 -6.11 -12.14
C LEU A 90 -15.24 -5.34 -12.99
N ARG A 91 -15.03 -4.05 -12.69
CA ARG A 91 -14.01 -3.21 -13.34
C ARG A 91 -12.59 -3.44 -12.82
N LYS A 92 -12.41 -4.29 -11.81
CA LYS A 92 -11.12 -4.56 -11.14
C LYS A 92 -10.49 -3.29 -10.54
N GLU A 93 -11.33 -2.39 -10.05
CA GLU A 93 -10.93 -1.13 -9.42
C GLU A 93 -10.72 -1.27 -7.90
N ALA A 94 -11.02 -2.43 -7.33
CA ALA A 94 -10.68 -2.82 -5.97
C ALA A 94 -10.28 -4.29 -5.91
N GLU A 95 -9.57 -4.66 -4.85
CA GLU A 95 -9.00 -5.99 -4.70
C GLU A 95 -9.95 -6.95 -3.97
N VAL A 96 -10.75 -6.43 -3.04
CA VAL A 96 -11.63 -7.23 -2.17
C VAL A 96 -12.99 -6.57 -2.02
N ILE A 97 -14.02 -7.41 -1.94
CA ILE A 97 -15.35 -7.06 -1.47
C ILE A 97 -15.62 -7.87 -0.20
N ASP A 98 -15.96 -7.20 0.90
CA ASP A 98 -16.07 -7.83 2.22
C ASP A 98 -17.32 -8.70 2.33
N THR A 99 -18.49 -8.07 2.18
CA THR A 99 -19.80 -8.74 2.18
C THR A 99 -20.23 -8.97 0.74
N ILE A 100 -20.69 -10.18 0.42
CA ILE A 100 -21.29 -10.51 -0.89
C ILE A 100 -22.56 -11.34 -0.71
N PHE A 101 -23.64 -10.91 -1.38
CA PHE A 101 -24.99 -11.46 -1.26
C PHE A 101 -25.73 -11.39 -2.60
#